data_AF-A0A945UYJ5-F1
#
_entry.id   AF-A0A945UYJ5-F1
#
_cell.length_a   1.000
_cell.length_b   1.000
_cell.length_c   1.000
_cell.angle_alpha   90.00
_cell.angle_beta   90.00
_cell.angle_gamma   90.00
#
_symmetry.space_group_name_H-M   'P 1'
#
loop_
_entity.id
_entity.type
_entity.pdbx_description
1 polymer ?
#
loop_
_entity_poly.entity_id
_entity_poly.type
_entity_poly.pdbx_seq_one_letter_code
_entity_poly.pdbx_strand_id
1 'polypeptide(L)' 'MQALITEAEADPEGWLNDIVSRAEHKETLCGDGNMVWHIWGKGPPVVLLHGGHGAWNHWCRNVEQLAASGFQVI' A
#
# COMPACT_ATOMS: atom_id res chain seq x y z
N MET A 1 0.15 -15.11 -6.65
CA MET A 1 1.34 -14.26 -6.87
C MET A 1 2.20 -14.37 -5.62
N GLN A 2 3.34 -15.03 -5.72
CA GLN A 2 4.23 -15.25 -4.58
C GLN A 2 5.24 -14.11 -4.57
N ALA A 3 4.98 -13.08 -3.78
CA ALA A 3 6.00 -12.07 -3.49
C ALA A 3 7.15 -12.81 -2.80
N LEU A 4 8.26 -12.98 -3.50
CA LEU A 4 9.46 -13.58 -2.97
C LEU A 4 10.04 -12.60 -1.96
N ILE A 5 9.89 -12.93 -0.68
CA ILE A 5 10.50 -12.21 0.45
C ILE A 5 11.98 -11.89 0.18
N THR A 6 12.64 -12.73 -0.61
CA THR A 6 14.02 -12.60 -1.09
C THR A 6 14.29 -11.31 -1.88
N GLU A 7 13.36 -10.83 -2.70
CA GLU A 7 13.58 -9.61 -3.52
C GLU A 7 13.55 -8.35 -2.64
N ALA A 8 12.62 -8.32 -1.66
CA ALA A 8 12.52 -7.27 -0.65
C ALA A 8 13.76 -7.15 0.24
N GLU A 9 14.44 -8.27 0.53
CA GLU A 9 15.65 -8.30 1.36
C GLU A 9 16.88 -7.79 0.61
N ALA A 10 16.91 -7.94 -0.71
CA ALA A 10 18.02 -7.50 -1.56
C ALA A 10 17.95 -6.01 -1.92
N ASP A 11 16.74 -5.49 -2.20
CA ASP A 11 16.50 -4.08 -2.51
C ASP A 11 15.16 -3.61 -1.89
N PRO A 12 15.17 -3.21 -0.61
CA PRO A 12 13.96 -2.78 0.08
C PRO A 12 13.31 -1.54 -0.55
N GLU A 13 14.12 -0.59 -1.01
CA GLU A 13 13.62 0.66 -1.59
C GLU A 13 13.04 0.42 -2.98
N GLY A 14 13.74 -0.34 -3.83
CA GLY A 14 13.22 -0.76 -5.13
C GLY A 14 11.91 -1.53 -5.01
N TRP A 15 11.77 -2.39 -4.00
CA TRP A 15 10.53 -3.11 -3.74
C TRP A 15 9.38 -2.19 -3.30
N LEU A 16 9.64 -1.23 -2.41
CA LEU A 16 8.62 -0.24 -2.03
C LEU A 16 8.19 0.64 -3.21
N ASN A 17 9.15 1.07 -4.04
CA ASN A 17 8.88 1.84 -5.26
C ASN A 17 8.05 1.04 -6.27
N ASP A 18 8.34 -0.25 -6.41
CA ASP A 18 7.56 -1.15 -7.25
C ASP A 18 6.11 -1.29 -6.74
N ILE A 19 5.91 -1.52 -5.44
CA ILE A 19 4.55 -1.61 -4.85
C ILE A 19 3.78 -0.31 -5.05
N VAL A 20 4.37 0.84 -4.71
CA VAL A 20 3.67 2.13 -4.80
C VAL A 20 3.37 2.54 -6.24
N SER A 21 4.19 2.11 -7.21
CA SER A 21 3.94 2.39 -8.63
C SER A 21 2.62 1.81 -9.16
N ARG A 22 2.08 0.79 -8.48
CA ARG A 22 0.79 0.16 -8.79
C ARG A 22 -0.39 0.80 -8.06
N ALA A 23 -0.14 1.76 -7.18
CA ALA A 23 -1.18 2.46 -6.44
C ALA A 23 -1.82 3.56 -7.30
N GLU A 24 -3.12 3.74 -7.16
CA GLU A 24 -3.75 5.04 -7.42
C GLU A 24 -3.45 5.96 -6.22
N HIS A 25 -2.90 7.14 -6.49
CA HIS A 25 -2.68 8.17 -5.48
C HIS A 25 -3.88 9.10 -5.40
N LYS A 26 -4.47 9.24 -4.20
CA LYS A 26 -5.55 10.19 -3.93
C LYS A 26 -5.23 11.09 -2.75
N GLU A 27 -5.78 12.29 -2.79
CA GLU A 27 -5.70 13.24 -1.69
C GLU A 27 -7.10 13.63 -1.24
N THR A 28 -7.30 13.76 0.06
CA THR A 28 -8.51 14.34 0.65
C THR A 28 -8.15 15.41 1.66
N LEU A 29 -8.97 16.45 1.79
CA LEU A 29 -8.75 17.50 2.81
C LEU A 29 -8.72 16.89 4.22
N CYS A 30 -7.78 17.33 5.05
CA CYS A 30 -7.58 16.91 6.43
C CYS A 30 -7.02 18.06 7.27
N GLY A 31 -7.91 18.84 7.90
CA GLY A 31 -7.54 20.08 8.60
C GLY A 31 -6.97 21.10 7.61
N ASP A 32 -5.81 21.67 7.93
CA ASP A 32 -5.12 22.63 7.07
C ASP A 32 -4.24 21.95 5.98
N GLY A 33 -4.26 20.62 5.89
CA GLY A 33 -3.48 19.85 4.93
C GLY A 33 -4.31 18.82 4.16
N ASN A 34 -3.61 17.93 3.45
CA ASN A 34 -4.21 16.80 2.73
C ASN A 34 -3.78 15.47 3.36
N MET A 35 -4.72 14.54 3.44
CA MET A 35 -4.47 13.12 3.69
C MET A 35 -4.17 12.44 2.36
N VAL A 36 -3.05 11.73 2.29
CA VAL A 36 -2.67 10.92 1.14
C VAL A 36 -3.19 9.49 1.32
N TRP A 37 -3.81 8.97 0.27
CA TRP A 37 -4.30 7.60 0.17
C TRP A 37 -3.61 6.91 -1.00
N HIS A 38 -3.16 5.67 -0.77
CA HIS A 38 -2.66 4.80 -1.82
C HIS A 38 -3.67 3.67 -1.99
N ILE A 39 -4.19 3.49 -3.21
CA ILE A 39 -5.28 2.56 -3.47
C ILE A 39 -4.80 1.49 -4.47
N TRP A 40 -4.95 0.22 -4.11
CA TRP A 40 -4.61 -0.91 -4.97
C TRP A 40 -5.81 -1.82 -5.22
N GLY A 41 -5.81 -2.50 -6.36
CA GLY A 41 -6.81 -3.52 -6.66
C GLY A 41 -8.23 -2.97 -6.87
N LYS A 42 -9.18 -3.90 -6.97
CA LYS A 42 -10.61 -3.63 -7.17
C LYS A 42 -11.41 -4.71 -6.46
N GLY A 43 -12.54 -4.34 -5.86
CA GLY A 43 -13.41 -5.26 -5.12
C GLY A 43 -13.93 -4.62 -3.83
N PRO A 44 -14.37 -5.43 -2.84
CA PRO A 44 -14.77 -4.92 -1.54
C PRO A 44 -13.63 -4.11 -0.88
N PRO A 45 -13.91 -2.95 -0.28
CA PRO A 45 -12.87 -2.11 0.30
C PRO A 45 -12.33 -2.67 1.62
N VAL A 46 -11.01 -2.60 1.80
CA VAL A 46 -10.30 -2.85 3.06
C VAL A 46 -9.37 -1.67 3.30
N VAL A 47 -9.51 -1.00 4.45
CA VAL A 47 -8.71 0.16 4.82
C VAL A 47 -7.60 -0.27 5.80
N LEU A 48 -6.35 0.05 5.49
CA LEU A 48 -5.19 -0.24 6.33
C LEU A 48 -4.63 1.04 6.96
N LEU A 49 -4.90 1.22 8.26
CA LEU A 49 -4.41 2.37 9.02
C LEU A 49 -3.12 2.02 9.77
N HIS A 50 -2.12 2.90 9.69
CA HIS A 50 -0.89 2.76 10.46
C HIS A 50 -1.01 3.44 11.84
N GLY A 51 -0.09 3.10 12.77
CA GLY A 51 0.04 3.78 14.06
C GLY A 51 0.82 5.09 13.97
N GLY A 52 1.04 5.78 15.10
CA GLY A 52 1.53 7.17 15.13
C GLY A 52 2.87 7.49 14.45
N HIS A 53 3.76 6.51 14.23
CA HIS A 53 5.05 6.71 13.53
C HIS A 53 5.13 5.94 12.20
N GLY A 54 4.00 5.54 11.63
CA GLY A 54 3.96 4.73 10.42
C GLY A 54 3.64 5.52 9.14
N ALA A 55 3.76 4.82 8.03
CA ALA A 55 3.20 5.17 6.73
C ALA A 55 2.67 3.88 6.06
N TRP A 56 2.14 3.99 4.84
CA TRP A 56 1.57 2.85 4.10
C TRP A 56 2.53 1.65 4.01
N ASN A 57 3.84 1.91 3.94
CA ASN A 57 4.89 0.89 3.78
C ASN A 57 4.97 -0.11 4.94
N HIS A 58 4.38 0.17 6.10
CA HIS A 58 4.20 -0.81 7.18
C HIS A 58 3.41 -2.05 6.74
N TRP A 59 2.56 -1.88 5.72
CA TRP A 59 1.70 -2.91 5.18
C TRP A 59 2.18 -3.45 3.82
N CYS A 60 3.42 -3.17 3.40
CA CYS A 60 3.96 -3.59 2.09
C CYS A 60 3.78 -5.09 1.81
N ARG A 61 3.88 -5.95 2.83
CA ARG A 61 3.67 -7.42 2.72
C ARG A 61 2.19 -7.83 2.61
N ASN A 62 1.27 -6.94 2.97
CA ASN A 62 -0.18 -7.22 2.99
C ASN A 62 -0.86 -6.69 1.73
N VAL A 63 -0.49 -5.50 1.28
CA VAL A 63 -1.15 -4.76 0.19
C VAL A 63 -1.33 -5.62 -1.05
N GLU A 64 -0.24 -6.23 -1.56
CA GLU A 64 -0.28 -7.01 -2.79
C GLU A 64 -1.11 -8.29 -2.66
N GLN A 65 -1.03 -8.96 -1.51
CA GLN A 65 -1.79 -10.18 -1.28
C GLN A 65 -3.29 -9.92 -1.14
N LEU A 66 -3.67 -8.85 -0.45
CA LEU A 66 -5.07 -8.44 -0.32
C LEU A 66 -5.63 -8.01 -1.67
N ALA A 67 -4.88 -7.20 -2.43
CA ALA A 67 -5.29 -6.81 -3.78
C ALA A 67 -5.42 -8.01 -4.72
N ALA A 68 -4.45 -8.95 -4.69
CA ALA A 68 -4.49 -10.18 -5.48
C ALA A 68 -5.62 -11.14 -5.05
N SER A 69 -6.08 -11.03 -3.79
CA SER A 69 -7.23 -11.76 -3.27
C SER A 69 -8.59 -11.14 -3.66
N GLY A 70 -8.58 -10.04 -4.42
CA GLY A 70 -9.79 -9.41 -4.95
C GLY A 70 -10.38 -8.31 -4.08
N PHE A 71 -9.59 -7.72 -3.17
CA PHE A 71 -9.99 -6.54 -2.41
C PHE A 71 -9.52 -5.24 -3.10
N GLN A 72 -10.26 -4.16 -2.87
CA GLN A 72 -9.72 -2.81 -3.04
C GLN A 72 -9.04 -2.41 -1.73
N VAL A 73 -7.71 -2.31 -1.75
CA VAL A 73 -6.91 -1.95 -0.58
C VAL A 73 -6.74 -0.44 -0.57
N ILE A 74 -7.05 0.20 0.55
CA ILE A 74 -7.04 1.66 0.76
C ILE A 74 -6.16 2.01 1.95
#